data_AF-A0A960NUR4-F1
#
_entry.id   AF-A0A960NUR4-F1
#
_cell.length_a   1.000
_cell.length_b   1.000
_cell.length_c   1.000
_cell.angle_alpha   90.00
_cell.angle_beta   90.00
_cell.angle_gamma   90.00
#
_symmetry.space_group_name_H-M   'P 1'
#
loop_
_entity.id
_entity.type
_entity.pdbx_description
1 polymer ?
#
loop_
_entity_poly.entity_id
_entity_poly.type
_entity_poly.pdbx_seq_one_letter_code
_entity_poly.pdbx_strand_id
1 'polypeptide(L)'
;LKLIHKWTYEDQIIPTQADLDFFAGSDTNTSRIQLFVRDRYALLTGARYSLVQLREHPAMKLEVRMPPFAVFPNTLMGTGSVGIYKNSKHKALAAYLLEFFTSEPYNMSVVHTADAIPPVPHYVTTEAYLRPKEFPQEWQIHRETADLMEFAITPGASPFILPTAFNRLEAEYRLAALAGIYTLEEGMARAEKAINREIEQNVAADPQLKLRYEQLLQDQATIERLRAAGQPVPARLITNPFYQRYYAVQGWSTES
;
A
#
# COMPACT_ATOMS: atom_id res chain seq x y z
N LEU A 1 -6.57 -9.68 -10.48
CA LEU A 1 -7.81 -9.14 -11.08
C LEU A 1 -8.94 -10.14 -11.19
N LYS A 2 -8.74 -11.35 -11.74
CA LYS A 2 -9.81 -12.38 -11.83
C LYS A 2 -10.53 -12.66 -10.50
N LEU A 3 -9.78 -12.86 -9.42
CA LEU A 3 -10.35 -13.10 -8.10
C LEU A 3 -11.17 -11.89 -7.59
N ILE A 4 -10.66 -10.67 -7.81
CA ILE A 4 -11.38 -9.44 -7.44
C ILE A 4 -12.66 -9.29 -8.27
N HIS A 5 -12.61 -9.55 -9.57
CA HIS A 5 -13.80 -9.56 -10.42
C HIS A 5 -14.85 -10.53 -9.89
N LYS A 6 -14.45 -11.79 -9.62
CA LYS A 6 -15.33 -12.80 -9.05
C LYS A 6 -15.93 -12.32 -7.72
N TRP A 7 -15.12 -11.82 -6.80
CA TRP A 7 -15.59 -11.35 -5.50
C TRP A 7 -16.53 -10.15 -5.57
N THR A 8 -16.33 -9.25 -6.55
CA THR A 8 -17.15 -8.06 -6.75
C THR A 8 -18.45 -8.35 -7.49
N TYR A 9 -18.40 -9.06 -8.62
CA TYR A 9 -19.51 -9.16 -9.56
C TYR A 9 -20.22 -10.53 -9.56
N GLU A 10 -19.54 -11.59 -9.11
CA GLU A 10 -20.11 -12.95 -9.10
C GLU A 10 -20.55 -13.36 -7.68
N ASP A 11 -19.65 -13.25 -6.71
CA ASP A 11 -19.91 -13.66 -5.31
C ASP A 11 -20.54 -12.54 -4.47
N GLN A 12 -20.40 -11.29 -4.93
CA GLN A 12 -20.92 -10.07 -4.26
C GLN A 12 -20.49 -9.95 -2.78
N ILE A 13 -19.28 -10.42 -2.44
CA ILE A 13 -18.74 -10.35 -1.08
C ILE A 13 -17.96 -9.05 -0.80
N ILE A 14 -17.68 -8.27 -1.86
CA ILE A 14 -17.11 -6.92 -1.79
C ILE A 14 -17.93 -5.97 -2.69
N PRO A 15 -18.02 -4.67 -2.36
CA PRO A 15 -18.83 -3.72 -3.10
C PRO A 15 -18.35 -3.48 -4.53
N THR A 16 -19.32 -3.26 -5.44
CA THR A 16 -19.06 -2.70 -6.77
C THR A 16 -18.79 -1.19 -6.66
N GLN A 17 -18.27 -0.58 -7.74
CA GLN A 17 -18.11 0.88 -7.76
C GLN A 17 -19.47 1.59 -7.64
N ALA A 18 -20.53 1.06 -8.24
CA ALA A 18 -21.88 1.62 -8.14
C ALA A 18 -22.42 1.60 -6.69
N ASP A 19 -22.10 0.56 -5.92
CA ASP A 19 -22.46 0.48 -4.50
C ASP A 19 -21.74 1.56 -3.68
N LEU A 20 -20.48 1.86 -4.03
CA LEU A 20 -19.71 2.92 -3.38
C LEU A 20 -20.22 4.32 -3.76
N ASP A 21 -20.59 4.50 -5.03
CA ASP A 21 -21.08 5.77 -5.57
C ASP A 21 -22.47 6.15 -5.02
N PHE A 22 -23.24 5.18 -4.50
CA PHE A 22 -24.49 5.44 -3.80
C PHE A 22 -24.32 6.44 -2.63
N PHE A 23 -23.16 6.43 -1.97
CA PHE A 23 -22.79 7.37 -0.92
C PHE A 23 -22.04 8.59 -1.48
N ALA A 24 -22.65 9.24 -2.48
CA ALA A 24 -22.07 10.42 -3.13
C ALA A 24 -21.63 11.49 -2.11
N GLY A 25 -20.40 11.98 -2.25
CA GLY A 25 -19.81 12.99 -1.36
C GLY A 25 -19.06 12.43 -0.13
N SER A 26 -19.04 11.11 0.05
CA SER A 26 -18.22 10.44 1.06
C SER A 26 -16.89 9.93 0.48
N ASP A 27 -15.86 9.77 1.32
CA ASP A 27 -14.64 9.08 0.88
C ASP A 27 -14.88 7.56 0.75
N THR A 28 -14.01 6.88 0.00
CA THR A 28 -14.16 5.45 -0.30
C THR A 28 -14.17 4.55 0.94
N ASN A 29 -13.44 4.91 2.00
CA ASN A 29 -13.42 4.12 3.23
C ASN A 29 -14.75 4.26 3.98
N THR A 30 -15.27 5.48 4.09
CA THR A 30 -16.55 5.75 4.73
C THR A 30 -17.69 5.03 4.02
N SER A 31 -17.77 5.07 2.68
CA SER A 31 -18.79 4.32 1.93
C SER A 31 -18.72 2.81 2.19
N ARG A 32 -17.52 2.22 2.24
CA ARG A 32 -17.33 0.79 2.53
C ARG A 32 -17.79 0.43 3.94
N ILE A 33 -17.45 1.26 4.94
CA ILE A 33 -17.86 1.03 6.33
C ILE A 33 -19.38 1.12 6.45
N GLN A 34 -20.02 2.12 5.84
CA GLN A 34 -21.48 2.26 5.87
C GLN A 34 -22.21 1.07 5.25
N LEU A 35 -21.65 0.45 4.21
CA LEU A 35 -22.18 -0.79 3.64
C LEU A 35 -21.95 -1.98 4.57
N PHE A 36 -20.73 -2.10 5.12
CA PHE A 36 -20.34 -3.19 6.01
C PHE A 36 -21.18 -3.24 7.29
N VAL A 37 -21.36 -2.10 7.98
CA VAL A 37 -22.14 -2.03 9.24
C VAL A 37 -23.65 -2.21 9.05
N ARG A 38 -24.13 -2.25 7.79
CA ARG A 38 -25.53 -2.53 7.42
C ARG A 38 -25.70 -3.94 6.87
N ASP A 39 -24.76 -4.83 7.19
CA ASP A 39 -24.74 -6.23 6.78
C ASP A 39 -24.84 -6.45 5.26
N ARG A 40 -24.36 -5.48 4.46
CA ARG A 40 -24.35 -5.60 2.98
C ARG A 40 -23.18 -6.41 2.46
N TYR A 41 -22.07 -6.43 3.18
CA TYR A 41 -20.88 -7.23 2.84
C TYR A 41 -20.30 -7.89 4.08
N ALA A 42 -19.78 -9.10 3.91
CA ALA A 42 -19.15 -9.86 4.99
C ALA A 42 -17.68 -9.48 5.22
N LEU A 43 -17.05 -8.78 4.27
CA LEU A 43 -15.64 -8.40 4.31
C LEU A 43 -15.47 -6.90 4.14
N LEU A 44 -14.59 -6.32 4.96
CA LEU A 44 -14.15 -4.94 4.85
C LEU A 44 -12.65 -4.91 4.54
N THR A 45 -12.28 -4.45 3.35
CA THR A 45 -10.89 -4.10 3.06
C THR A 45 -10.60 -2.72 3.61
N GLY A 46 -9.82 -2.65 4.69
CA GLY A 46 -9.44 -1.42 5.38
C GLY A 46 -8.06 -1.53 6.01
N ALA A 47 -7.63 -0.45 6.67
CA ALA A 47 -6.44 -0.43 7.52
C ALA A 47 -6.84 -0.01 8.94
N ARG A 48 -5.86 0.17 9.83
CA ARG A 48 -6.12 0.52 11.23
C ARG A 48 -7.03 1.76 11.37
N TYR A 49 -6.87 2.76 10.50
CA TYR A 49 -7.69 3.98 10.48
C TYR A 49 -9.19 3.72 10.34
N SER A 50 -9.60 2.58 9.77
CA SER A 50 -11.01 2.21 9.67
C SER A 50 -11.67 2.03 11.06
N LEU A 51 -10.88 1.73 12.10
CA LEU A 51 -11.36 1.61 13.48
C LEU A 51 -11.93 2.94 14.01
N VAL A 52 -11.42 4.08 13.58
CA VAL A 52 -11.92 5.41 13.99
C VAL A 52 -13.43 5.51 13.76
N GLN A 53 -13.87 5.15 12.55
CA GLN A 53 -15.29 5.17 12.18
C GLN A 53 -16.06 3.95 12.70
N LEU A 54 -15.46 2.77 12.74
CA LEU A 54 -16.13 1.58 13.27
C LEU A 54 -16.52 1.73 14.75
N ARG A 55 -15.78 2.52 15.52
CA ARG A 55 -16.08 2.87 16.92
C ARG A 55 -17.33 3.75 17.08
N GLU A 56 -17.80 4.40 16.02
CA GLU A 56 -19.06 5.18 16.03
C GLU A 56 -20.30 4.29 15.94
N HIS A 57 -20.12 2.98 15.72
CA HIS A 57 -21.17 1.99 15.62
C HIS A 57 -21.16 1.02 16.83
N PRO A 58 -22.26 0.29 17.09
CA PRO A 58 -22.27 -0.74 18.13
C PRO A 58 -21.11 -1.73 17.98
N ALA A 59 -20.59 -2.22 19.11
CA ALA A 59 -19.45 -3.13 19.11
C ALA A 59 -19.75 -4.40 18.28
N MET A 60 -18.86 -4.69 17.33
CA MET A 60 -18.93 -5.86 16.46
C MET A 60 -17.80 -6.83 16.80
N LYS A 61 -18.05 -8.13 16.62
CA LYS A 61 -17.00 -9.15 16.69
C LYS A 61 -16.28 -9.19 15.34
N LEU A 62 -15.16 -8.48 15.25
CA LEU A 62 -14.34 -8.40 14.05
C LEU A 62 -13.07 -9.21 14.20
N GLU A 63 -12.59 -9.72 13.09
CA GLU A 63 -11.30 -10.39 13.00
C GLU A 63 -10.54 -9.85 11.80
N VAL A 64 -9.25 -9.58 11.98
CA VAL A 64 -8.36 -9.16 10.88
C VAL A 64 -7.58 -10.35 10.36
N ARG A 65 -7.44 -10.37 9.04
CA ARG A 65 -6.66 -11.35 8.29
C ARG A 65 -5.79 -10.65 7.27
N MET A 66 -4.60 -11.22 7.05
CA MET A 66 -3.76 -10.82 5.93
C MET A 66 -4.53 -10.98 4.61
N PRO A 67 -4.36 -10.06 3.64
CA PRO A 67 -4.90 -10.26 2.30
C PRO A 67 -4.44 -11.59 1.69
N PRO A 68 -5.26 -12.21 0.82
CA PRO A 68 -4.87 -13.43 0.13
C PRO A 68 -3.61 -13.20 -0.72
N PHE A 69 -2.70 -14.17 -0.73
CA PHE A 69 -1.51 -14.17 -1.57
C PHE A 69 -1.40 -15.51 -2.32
N ALA A 70 -0.78 -15.49 -3.51
CA ALA A 70 -0.66 -16.69 -4.33
C ALA A 70 0.66 -17.45 -4.07
N VAL A 71 1.78 -16.75 -4.10
CA VAL A 71 3.12 -17.37 -4.08
C VAL A 71 3.93 -16.93 -2.86
N PHE A 72 3.86 -15.65 -2.50
CA PHE A 72 4.69 -15.07 -1.46
C PHE A 72 3.80 -14.28 -0.48
N PRO A 73 3.79 -14.62 0.82
CA PRO A 73 3.06 -13.83 1.82
C PRO A 73 3.60 -12.40 1.86
N ASN A 74 2.76 -11.43 1.48
CA ASN A 74 3.11 -10.02 1.54
C ASN A 74 1.84 -9.16 1.63
N THR A 75 2.01 -7.97 2.17
CA THR A 75 1.01 -6.90 2.12
C THR A 75 1.68 -5.58 1.83
N LEU A 76 0.91 -4.57 1.42
CA LEU A 76 1.41 -3.21 1.25
C LEU A 76 1.19 -2.43 2.54
N MET A 77 2.22 -1.72 2.98
CA MET A 77 2.11 -0.75 4.07
C MET A 77 2.57 0.62 3.58
N GLY A 78 1.60 1.53 3.47
CA GLY A 78 1.88 2.94 3.23
C GLY A 78 2.45 3.60 4.48
N THR A 79 3.05 4.76 4.29
CA THR A 79 3.51 5.63 5.37
C THR A 79 2.99 7.05 5.16
N GLY A 80 2.49 7.66 6.24
CA GLY A 80 2.30 9.10 6.28
C GLY A 80 3.66 9.76 6.42
N SER A 81 4.14 10.41 5.36
CA SER A 81 5.45 11.08 5.34
C SER A 81 5.28 12.59 5.35
N VAL A 82 6.03 13.27 6.22
CA VAL A 82 6.09 14.73 6.27
C VAL A 82 7.50 15.18 5.88
N GLY A 83 7.60 16.02 4.86
CA GLY A 83 8.86 16.55 4.36
C GLY A 83 8.99 18.05 4.58
N ILE A 84 10.21 18.55 4.80
CA ILE A 84 10.49 19.98 4.89
C ILE A 84 10.71 20.53 3.48
N TYR A 85 9.91 21.52 3.07
CA TYR A 85 10.11 22.19 1.79
C TYR A 85 11.49 22.85 1.71
N LYS A 86 12.27 22.52 0.67
CA LYS A 86 13.66 22.99 0.47
C LYS A 86 13.79 24.51 0.57
N ASN A 87 12.81 25.26 0.07
CA ASN A 87 12.85 26.73 0.05
C ASN A 87 12.07 27.38 1.23
N SER A 88 11.66 26.61 2.23
CA SER A 88 11.02 27.18 3.43
C SER A 88 11.94 28.16 4.15
N LYS A 89 11.39 29.28 4.60
CA LYS A 89 12.05 30.25 5.48
C LYS A 89 12.05 29.82 6.96
N HIS A 90 11.27 28.78 7.31
CA HIS A 90 11.04 28.33 8.68
C HIS A 90 11.53 26.90 8.92
N LYS A 91 12.70 26.53 8.37
CA LYS A 91 13.22 25.15 8.44
C LYS A 91 13.40 24.64 9.87
N ALA A 92 13.87 25.50 10.78
CA ALA A 92 14.05 25.13 12.19
C ALA A 92 12.72 24.78 12.87
N LEU A 93 11.67 25.58 12.63
CA LEU A 93 10.32 25.30 13.16
C LEU A 93 9.72 24.03 12.54
N ALA A 94 9.93 23.80 11.25
CA ALA A 94 9.49 22.57 10.58
C ALA A 94 10.23 21.33 11.13
N ALA A 95 11.53 21.43 11.42
CA ALA A 95 12.29 20.37 12.06
C ALA A 95 11.79 20.07 13.48
N TYR A 96 11.47 21.12 14.26
CA TYR A 96 10.86 20.97 15.59
C TYR A 96 9.51 20.24 15.54
N LEU A 97 8.69 20.49 14.50
CA LEU A 97 7.45 19.73 14.30
C LEU A 97 7.70 18.25 14.01
N LEU A 98 8.74 17.92 13.23
CA LEU A 98 9.12 16.52 13.00
C LEU A 98 9.59 15.83 14.29
N GLU A 99 10.34 16.54 15.14
CA GLU A 99 10.72 16.07 16.47
C GLU A 99 9.48 15.80 17.35
N PHE A 100 8.49 16.69 17.31
CA PHE A 100 7.22 16.48 18.01
C PHE A 100 6.51 15.18 17.57
N PHE A 101 6.56 14.78 16.30
CA PHE A 101 5.99 13.49 15.86
C PHE A 101 6.69 12.25 16.46
N THR A 102 7.91 12.42 16.98
CA THR A 102 8.62 11.35 17.71
C THR A 102 8.33 11.35 19.21
N SER A 103 7.63 12.35 19.71
CA SER A 103 7.31 12.48 21.14
C SER A 103 6.25 11.48 21.60
N GLU A 104 6.25 11.17 22.89
CA GLU A 104 5.24 10.32 23.52
C GLU A 104 3.81 10.86 23.36
N PRO A 105 3.51 12.15 23.61
CA PRO A 105 2.15 12.67 23.46
C PRO A 105 1.56 12.45 22.06
N TYR A 106 2.36 12.64 21.02
CA TYR A 106 1.90 12.42 19.64
C TYR A 106 1.65 10.94 19.36
N ASN A 107 2.61 10.07 19.70
CA ASN A 107 2.49 8.64 19.44
C ASN A 107 1.33 8.02 20.23
N MET A 108 1.15 8.41 21.49
CA MET A 108 0.02 7.95 22.30
C MET A 108 -1.32 8.46 21.77
N SER A 109 -1.37 9.69 21.23
CA SER A 109 -2.57 10.17 20.53
C SER A 109 -2.96 9.24 19.37
N VAL A 110 -1.99 8.85 18.52
CA VAL A 110 -2.21 7.89 17.41
C VAL A 110 -2.63 6.50 17.92
N VAL A 111 -2.04 6.04 19.03
CA VAL A 111 -2.44 4.78 19.68
C VAL A 111 -3.91 4.83 20.08
N HIS A 112 -4.32 5.88 20.78
CA HIS A 112 -5.68 6.02 21.33
C HIS A 112 -6.74 6.23 20.26
N THR A 113 -6.49 7.07 19.26
CA THR A 113 -7.47 7.32 18.18
C THR A 113 -7.63 6.14 17.23
N ALA A 114 -6.63 5.24 17.16
CA ALA A 114 -6.53 4.19 16.16
C ALA A 114 -6.40 4.68 14.70
N ASP A 115 -6.05 5.95 14.50
CA ASP A 115 -6.02 6.59 13.17
C ASP A 115 -4.84 6.13 12.28
N ALA A 116 -3.76 5.63 12.86
CA ALA A 116 -2.62 5.12 12.08
C ALA A 116 -1.78 4.14 12.90
N ILE A 117 -0.68 3.65 12.34
CA ILE A 117 0.39 3.04 13.13
C ILE A 117 1.26 4.18 13.70
N PRO A 118 1.58 4.19 15.01
CA PRO A 118 2.41 5.24 15.60
C PRO A 118 3.79 5.33 14.92
N PRO A 119 4.33 6.54 14.67
CA PRO A 119 5.62 6.70 13.99
C PRO A 119 6.80 6.00 14.69
N VAL A 120 6.79 5.93 16.02
CA VAL A 120 7.85 5.28 16.79
C VAL A 120 7.44 3.83 17.09
N PRO A 121 8.19 2.83 16.58
CA PRO A 121 7.74 1.43 16.58
C PRO A 121 7.43 0.84 17.95
N HIS A 122 8.13 1.23 19.03
CA HIS A 122 7.92 0.61 20.34
C HIS A 122 6.47 0.77 20.85
N TYR A 123 5.75 1.82 20.44
CA TYR A 123 4.36 2.04 20.84
C TYR A 123 3.40 0.96 20.33
N VAL A 124 3.72 0.25 19.24
CA VAL A 124 2.88 -0.86 18.71
C VAL A 124 2.91 -2.11 19.59
N THR A 125 3.87 -2.20 20.52
CA THR A 125 4.01 -3.34 21.45
C THR A 125 3.46 -3.04 22.84
N THR A 126 2.96 -1.82 23.07
CA THR A 126 2.44 -1.41 24.38
C THR A 126 1.08 -2.04 24.65
N GLU A 127 0.73 -2.23 25.94
CA GLU A 127 -0.59 -2.71 26.34
C GLU A 127 -1.70 -1.74 25.89
N ALA A 128 -1.43 -0.43 25.87
CA ALA A 128 -2.38 0.58 25.38
C ALA A 128 -2.73 0.39 23.90
N TYR A 129 -1.77 -0.04 23.08
CA TYR A 129 -1.99 -0.38 21.68
C TYR A 129 -2.62 -1.75 21.49
N LEU A 130 -2.04 -2.79 22.11
CA LEU A 130 -2.47 -4.18 21.92
C LEU A 130 -3.81 -4.51 22.57
N ARG A 131 -4.10 -3.88 23.71
CA ARG A 131 -5.29 -4.12 24.53
C ARG A 131 -5.92 -2.83 25.06
N PRO A 132 -6.41 -1.93 24.18
CA PRO A 132 -7.13 -0.73 24.63
C PRO A 132 -8.32 -1.13 25.50
N LYS A 133 -8.39 -0.58 26.72
CA LYS A 133 -9.40 -0.94 27.73
C LYS A 133 -10.82 -0.61 27.28
N GLU A 134 -10.98 0.47 26.53
CA GLU A 134 -12.27 0.94 26.01
C GLU A 134 -12.79 0.10 24.85
N PHE A 135 -11.92 -0.68 24.19
CA PHE A 135 -12.24 -1.44 22.99
C PHE A 135 -11.75 -2.91 23.06
N PRO A 136 -12.28 -3.72 24.00
CA PRO A 136 -11.90 -5.12 24.17
C PRO A 136 -12.11 -5.99 22.92
N GLN A 137 -13.09 -5.66 22.09
CA GLN A 137 -13.38 -6.32 20.82
C GLN A 137 -12.29 -6.12 19.76
N GLU A 138 -11.41 -5.13 19.92
CA GLU A 138 -10.36 -4.80 18.94
C GLU A 138 -9.01 -5.46 19.25
N TRP A 139 -8.85 -6.14 20.39
CA TRP A 139 -7.53 -6.62 20.84
C TRP A 139 -6.83 -7.52 19.83
N GLN A 140 -7.59 -8.41 19.17
CA GLN A 140 -7.05 -9.26 18.12
C GLN A 140 -6.63 -8.43 16.90
N ILE A 141 -7.39 -7.40 16.54
CA ILE A 141 -7.08 -6.51 15.41
C ILE A 141 -5.74 -5.82 15.61
N HIS A 142 -5.50 -5.26 16.79
CA HIS A 142 -4.24 -4.55 17.09
C HIS A 142 -3.04 -5.50 17.08
N ARG A 143 -3.19 -6.71 17.64
CA ARG A 143 -2.14 -7.75 17.60
C ARG A 143 -1.79 -8.15 16.16
N GLU A 144 -2.79 -8.54 15.37
CA GLU A 144 -2.59 -8.96 13.98
C GLU A 144 -2.00 -7.81 13.15
N THR A 145 -2.41 -6.55 13.40
CA THR A 145 -1.83 -5.38 12.72
C THR A 145 -0.35 -5.18 13.05
N ALA A 146 0.05 -5.40 14.30
CA ALA A 146 1.45 -5.34 14.69
C ALA A 146 2.27 -6.46 14.02
N ASP A 147 1.75 -7.68 13.98
CA ASP A 147 2.40 -8.83 13.35
C ASP A 147 2.52 -8.65 11.81
N LEU A 148 1.53 -8.01 11.18
CA LEU A 148 1.57 -7.68 9.74
C LEU A 148 2.76 -6.77 9.36
N MET A 149 3.30 -5.98 10.29
CA MET A 149 4.46 -5.12 10.03
C MET A 149 5.72 -5.92 9.61
N GLU A 150 5.84 -7.19 10.03
CA GLU A 150 6.99 -8.05 9.68
C GLU A 150 6.99 -8.51 8.21
N PHE A 151 5.80 -8.56 7.60
CA PHE A 151 5.59 -9.05 6.23
C PHE A 151 5.22 -7.94 5.25
N ALA A 152 5.00 -6.74 5.76
CA ALA A 152 4.62 -5.62 4.92
C ALA A 152 5.80 -5.06 4.13
N ILE A 153 5.49 -4.66 2.91
CA ILE A 153 6.44 -4.11 1.96
C ILE A 153 5.95 -2.71 1.59
N THR A 154 6.84 -1.73 1.65
CA THR A 154 6.52 -0.37 1.22
C THR A 154 6.27 -0.34 -0.28
N PRO A 155 5.25 0.39 -0.76
CA PRO A 155 5.03 0.58 -2.19
C PRO A 155 6.28 1.15 -2.88
N GLY A 156 6.70 0.51 -3.97
CA GLY A 156 7.71 1.05 -4.87
C GLY A 156 7.07 2.00 -5.88
N ALA A 157 7.75 3.10 -6.22
CA ALA A 157 7.36 3.99 -7.31
C ALA A 157 8.45 3.99 -8.38
N SER A 158 8.05 3.91 -9.65
CA SER A 158 8.98 4.10 -10.76
C SER A 158 9.42 5.57 -10.82
N PRO A 159 10.73 5.87 -10.93
CA PRO A 159 11.20 7.25 -11.05
C PRO A 159 10.93 7.86 -12.43
N PHE A 160 10.44 7.06 -13.38
CA PHE A 160 10.27 7.47 -14.79
C PHE A 160 8.84 7.86 -15.15
N ILE A 161 7.91 7.81 -14.19
CA ILE A 161 6.52 8.20 -14.38
C ILE A 161 6.02 8.85 -13.08
N LEU A 162 5.25 9.93 -13.23
CA LEU A 162 4.61 10.57 -12.08
C LEU A 162 3.55 9.62 -11.48
N PRO A 163 3.46 9.50 -10.15
CA PRO A 163 2.45 8.65 -9.51
C PRO A 163 1.01 8.97 -9.95
N THR A 164 0.71 10.24 -10.20
CA THR A 164 -0.61 10.69 -10.68
C THR A 164 -0.92 10.19 -12.09
N ALA A 165 0.07 10.21 -13.00
CA ALA A 165 -0.07 9.68 -14.35
C ALA A 165 -0.25 8.16 -14.33
N PHE A 166 0.56 7.45 -13.54
CA PHE A 166 0.42 6.01 -13.34
C PHE A 166 -0.97 5.64 -12.81
N ASN A 167 -1.41 6.26 -11.71
CA ASN A 167 -2.71 5.96 -11.09
C ASN A 167 -3.88 6.20 -12.05
N ARG A 168 -3.83 7.28 -12.83
CA ARG A 168 -4.85 7.58 -13.83
C ARG A 168 -4.91 6.49 -14.91
N LEU A 169 -3.76 6.14 -15.50
CA LEU A 169 -3.67 5.15 -16.56
C LEU A 169 -4.10 3.76 -16.06
N GLU A 170 -3.59 3.32 -14.90
CA GLU A 170 -3.98 2.05 -14.29
C GLU A 170 -5.49 1.99 -14.05
N ALA A 171 -6.05 3.02 -13.41
CA ALA A 171 -7.47 3.05 -13.06
C ALA A 171 -8.37 3.04 -14.30
N GLU A 172 -8.02 3.79 -15.35
CA GLU A 172 -8.79 3.85 -16.61
C GLU A 172 -8.97 2.45 -17.20
N TYR A 173 -7.87 1.71 -17.41
CA TYR A 173 -7.94 0.41 -18.04
C TYR A 173 -8.48 -0.68 -17.12
N ARG A 174 -8.15 -0.63 -15.82
CA ARG A 174 -8.71 -1.56 -14.84
C ARG A 174 -10.23 -1.41 -14.74
N LEU A 175 -10.75 -0.19 -14.64
CA LEU A 175 -12.19 0.06 -14.57
C LEU A 175 -12.89 -0.31 -15.88
N ALA A 176 -12.28 0.00 -17.03
CA ALA A 176 -12.81 -0.42 -18.33
C ALA A 176 -12.91 -1.94 -18.47
N ALA A 177 -11.89 -2.69 -18.01
CA ALA A 177 -11.91 -4.14 -18.02
C ALA A 177 -12.95 -4.72 -17.05
N LEU A 178 -13.10 -4.15 -15.85
CA LEU A 178 -14.14 -4.56 -14.90
C LEU A 178 -15.55 -4.23 -15.40
N ALA A 179 -15.71 -3.19 -16.23
CA ALA A 179 -16.95 -2.86 -16.90
C ALA A 179 -17.23 -3.70 -18.17
N GLY A 180 -16.36 -4.65 -18.50
CA GLY A 180 -16.51 -5.53 -19.67
C GLY A 180 -16.20 -4.88 -21.02
N ILE A 181 -15.61 -3.67 -21.05
CA ILE A 181 -15.18 -3.01 -22.30
C ILE A 181 -14.02 -3.78 -22.94
N TYR A 182 -13.15 -4.36 -22.11
CA TYR A 182 -12.06 -5.23 -22.49
C TYR A 182 -12.12 -6.51 -21.67
N THR A 183 -11.51 -7.59 -22.17
CA THR A 183 -11.11 -8.69 -21.27
C THR A 183 -10.10 -8.18 -20.24
N LEU A 184 -9.96 -8.88 -19.11
CA LEU A 184 -8.99 -8.50 -18.07
C LEU A 184 -7.56 -8.49 -18.62
N GLU A 185 -7.21 -9.47 -19.45
CA GLU A 185 -5.91 -9.58 -20.11
C GLU A 185 -5.65 -8.41 -21.07
N GLU A 186 -6.63 -8.05 -21.91
CA GLU A 186 -6.52 -6.93 -22.84
C GLU A 186 -6.43 -5.58 -22.12
N GLY A 187 -7.23 -5.38 -21.07
CA GLY A 187 -7.18 -4.17 -20.25
C GLY A 187 -5.79 -3.97 -19.65
N MET A 188 -5.21 -5.03 -19.08
CA MET A 188 -3.86 -4.97 -18.50
C MET A 188 -2.77 -4.75 -19.55
N ALA A 189 -2.85 -5.43 -20.70
CA ALA A 189 -1.90 -5.21 -21.80
C ALA A 189 -1.94 -3.76 -22.33
N ARG A 190 -3.13 -3.15 -22.36
CA ARG A 190 -3.30 -1.73 -22.74
C ARG A 190 -2.75 -0.80 -21.67
N ALA A 191 -3.00 -1.08 -20.40
CA ALA A 191 -2.43 -0.33 -19.28
C ALA A 191 -0.90 -0.32 -19.33
N GLU A 192 -0.29 -1.49 -19.49
CA GLU A 192 1.16 -1.65 -19.62
C GLU A 192 1.70 -0.81 -20.79
N LYS A 193 1.10 -0.94 -21.98
CA LYS A 193 1.53 -0.17 -23.16
C LYS A 193 1.43 1.34 -22.93
N ALA A 194 0.36 1.82 -22.29
CA ALA A 194 0.17 3.23 -22.02
C ALA A 194 1.17 3.77 -21.00
N ILE A 195 1.42 3.01 -19.92
CA ILE A 195 2.41 3.34 -18.90
C ILE A 195 3.83 3.35 -19.48
N ASN A 196 4.19 2.35 -20.29
CA ASN A 196 5.50 2.29 -20.94
C ASN A 196 5.71 3.47 -21.89
N ARG A 197 4.68 3.86 -22.65
CA ARG A 197 4.75 5.04 -23.52
C ARG A 197 4.98 6.33 -22.72
N GLU A 198 4.32 6.50 -21.59
CA GLU A 198 4.51 7.65 -20.69
C GLU A 198 5.95 7.67 -20.13
N ILE A 199 6.46 6.51 -19.73
CA ILE A 199 7.86 6.34 -19.28
C ILE A 199 8.83 6.73 -20.39
N GLU A 200 8.66 6.21 -21.61
CA GLU A 200 9.50 6.53 -22.77
C GLU A 200 9.53 8.02 -23.06
N GLN A 201 8.38 8.70 -22.99
CA GLN A 201 8.28 10.14 -23.19
C GLN A 201 9.04 10.93 -22.12
N ASN A 202 8.88 10.56 -20.84
CA ASN A 202 9.58 11.22 -19.73
C ASN A 202 11.10 11.00 -19.80
N VAL A 203 11.52 9.77 -20.12
CA VAL A 203 12.93 9.40 -20.29
C VAL A 203 13.55 10.15 -21.48
N ALA A 204 12.82 10.30 -22.59
CA ALA A 204 13.30 11.04 -23.76
C ALA A 204 13.39 12.55 -23.50
N ALA A 205 12.55 13.09 -22.62
CA ALA A 205 12.49 14.53 -22.33
C ALA A 205 13.57 15.01 -21.35
N ASP A 206 14.10 14.14 -20.49
CA ASP A 206 15.09 14.50 -19.45
C ASP A 206 16.39 13.67 -19.56
N PRO A 207 17.53 14.30 -19.91
CA PRO A 207 18.82 13.62 -20.00
C PRO A 207 19.26 12.91 -18.71
N GLN A 208 18.91 13.43 -17.52
CA GLN A 208 19.26 12.79 -16.25
C GLN A 208 18.42 11.53 -16.02
N LEU A 209 17.12 11.56 -16.36
CA LEU A 209 16.28 10.37 -16.33
C LEU A 209 16.77 9.32 -17.33
N LYS A 210 17.20 9.75 -18.53
CA LYS A 210 17.79 8.85 -19.52
C LYS A 210 19.02 8.11 -18.99
N LEU A 211 19.97 8.82 -18.40
CA LEU A 211 21.16 8.19 -17.82
C LEU A 211 20.80 7.18 -16.72
N ARG A 212 19.86 7.55 -15.85
CA ARG A 212 19.37 6.65 -14.78
C ARG A 212 18.66 5.42 -15.35
N TYR A 213 17.86 5.59 -16.40
CA TYR A 213 17.13 4.51 -17.07
C TYR A 213 18.12 3.50 -17.69
N GLU A 214 19.11 4.00 -18.43
CA GLU A 214 20.15 3.17 -19.05
C GLU A 214 20.97 2.38 -18.00
N GLN A 215 21.33 3.01 -16.88
CA GLN A 215 22.01 2.32 -15.78
C GLN A 215 21.15 1.18 -15.21
N LEU A 216 19.87 1.45 -14.94
CA LEU A 216 18.96 0.43 -14.39
C LEU A 216 18.72 -0.73 -15.37
N LEU A 217 18.76 -0.50 -16.69
CA LEU A 217 18.74 -1.56 -17.69
C LEU A 217 20.00 -2.44 -17.62
N GLN A 218 21.18 -1.85 -17.42
CA GLN A 218 22.42 -2.60 -17.26
C GLN A 218 22.42 -3.43 -15.96
N ASP A 219 21.91 -2.84 -14.87
CA ASP A 219 21.74 -3.54 -13.60
C ASP A 219 20.77 -4.72 -13.77
N GLN A 220 19.63 -4.51 -14.44
CA GLN A 220 18.65 -5.56 -14.74
C GLN A 220 19.26 -6.70 -15.58
N ALA A 221 20.02 -6.40 -16.64
CA ALA A 221 20.71 -7.42 -17.42
C ALA A 221 21.73 -8.22 -16.57
N THR A 222 22.38 -7.55 -15.61
CA THR A 222 23.29 -8.22 -14.67
C THR A 222 22.53 -9.14 -13.72
N ILE A 223 21.39 -8.69 -13.19
CA ILE A 223 20.50 -9.50 -12.34
C ILE A 223 20.07 -10.76 -13.10
N GLU A 224 19.56 -10.61 -14.33
CA GLU A 224 19.09 -11.73 -15.15
C GLU A 224 20.19 -12.75 -15.43
N ARG A 225 21.39 -12.28 -15.79
CA ARG A 225 22.56 -13.15 -16.00
C ARG A 225 22.91 -13.97 -14.75
N LEU A 226 22.94 -13.31 -13.58
CA LEU A 226 23.23 -14.00 -12.30
C LEU A 226 22.15 -15.01 -11.96
N ARG A 227 20.88 -14.63 -12.12
CA ARG A 227 19.72 -15.51 -11.89
C ARG A 227 19.74 -16.74 -12.79
N ALA A 228 20.03 -16.56 -14.08
CA ALA A 228 20.16 -17.66 -15.04
C ALA A 228 21.33 -18.61 -14.69
N ALA A 229 22.41 -18.07 -14.11
CA ALA A 229 23.56 -18.85 -13.64
C ALA A 229 23.35 -19.49 -12.26
N GLY A 230 22.19 -19.31 -11.62
CA GLY A 230 21.94 -19.79 -10.25
C GLY A 230 22.78 -19.08 -9.19
N GLN A 231 23.33 -17.90 -9.51
CA GLN A 231 24.18 -17.13 -8.61
C GLN A 231 23.35 -16.12 -7.80
N PRO A 232 23.77 -15.80 -6.56
CA PRO A 232 23.14 -14.76 -5.76
C PRO A 232 23.28 -13.39 -6.43
N VAL A 233 22.23 -12.58 -6.37
CA VAL A 233 22.18 -11.23 -6.89
C VAL A 233 22.65 -10.24 -5.81
N PRO A 234 23.63 -9.36 -6.08
CA PRO A 234 24.01 -8.32 -5.15
C PRO A 234 22.81 -7.43 -4.77
N ALA A 235 22.50 -7.30 -3.47
CA ALA A 235 21.33 -6.56 -3.00
C ALA A 235 21.28 -5.11 -3.51
N ARG A 236 22.45 -4.47 -3.67
CA ARG A 236 22.61 -3.12 -4.22
C ARG A 236 22.04 -2.92 -5.64
N LEU A 237 21.85 -4.00 -6.41
CA LEU A 237 21.26 -3.93 -7.76
C LEU A 237 19.72 -3.94 -7.71
N ILE A 238 19.14 -4.41 -6.61
CA ILE A 238 17.70 -4.60 -6.49
C ILE A 238 17.10 -3.31 -5.88
N THR A 239 16.43 -2.52 -6.71
CA THR A 239 15.85 -1.23 -6.27
C THR A 239 14.38 -1.32 -5.86
N ASN A 240 13.68 -2.37 -6.28
CA ASN A 240 12.27 -2.58 -5.93
C ASN A 240 12.15 -3.23 -4.53
N PRO A 241 11.45 -2.59 -3.56
CA PRO A 241 11.30 -3.13 -2.20
C PRO A 241 10.71 -4.55 -2.14
N PHE A 242 9.79 -4.88 -3.06
CA PHE A 242 9.23 -6.23 -3.15
C PHE A 242 10.32 -7.24 -3.51
N TYR A 243 11.10 -6.98 -4.55
CA TYR A 243 12.15 -7.91 -4.97
C TYR A 243 13.29 -8.00 -3.97
N GLN A 244 13.59 -6.92 -3.22
CA GLN A 244 14.57 -6.98 -2.12
C GLN A 244 14.16 -8.01 -1.07
N ARG A 245 12.91 -7.91 -0.56
CA ARG A 245 12.40 -8.86 0.44
C ARG A 245 12.24 -10.26 -0.13
N TYR A 246 11.68 -10.38 -1.33
CA TYR A 246 11.44 -11.67 -1.98
C TYR A 246 12.76 -12.40 -2.25
N TYR A 247 13.76 -11.74 -2.82
CA TYR A 247 15.05 -12.39 -3.12
C TYR A 247 15.79 -12.77 -1.84
N ALA A 248 15.72 -11.95 -0.80
CA ALA A 248 16.32 -12.28 0.49
C ALA A 248 15.71 -13.55 1.10
N VAL A 249 14.38 -13.67 1.14
CA VAL A 249 13.70 -14.86 1.68
C VAL A 249 13.99 -16.11 0.86
N GLN A 250 14.16 -15.97 -0.46
CA GLN A 250 14.50 -17.11 -1.33
C GLN A 250 16.00 -17.47 -1.29
N GLY A 251 16.84 -16.74 -0.56
CA GLY A 251 18.30 -16.92 -0.58
C GLY A 251 18.93 -16.56 -1.94
N TRP A 252 18.25 -15.71 -2.71
CA TRP A 252 18.63 -15.32 -4.07
C TRP A 252 19.41 -14.02 -4.14
N SER A 253 19.51 -13.28 -3.04
CA SER A 253 20.35 -12.10 -2.92
C SER A 253 21.48 -12.31 -1.93
N THR A 254 22.59 -11.60 -2.14
CA THR A 254 23.60 -11.46 -1.09
C THR A 254 23.03 -10.63 0.07
N GLU A 255 23.54 -10.80 1.28
CA GLU A 255 23.20 -9.92 2.40
C GLU A 255 23.61 -8.46 2.09
N SER A 256 22.85 -7.52 2.64
CA SER A 256 23.05 -6.06 2.50
C SER A 256 23.91 -5.52 3.62
#